data_AF-A0A3C0IYB2-F1
#
_entry.id   AF-A0A3C0IYB2-F1
#
_cell.length_a   1.000
_cell.length_b   1.000
_cell.length_c   1.000
_cell.angle_alpha   90.00
_cell.angle_beta   90.00
_cell.angle_gamma   90.00
#
_symmetry.space_group_name_H-M   'P 1'
#
loop_
_entity.id
_entity.type
_entity.pdbx_description
1 polymer ?
#
loop_
_entity_poly.entity_id
_entity_poly.type
_entity_poly.pdbx_seq_one_letter_code
_entity_poly.pdbx_strand_id
1 'polypeptide(L)' 'MSHRGGRLGLIIVLAYVVVAVAAPVLAPYSPGAVDLVRRLVPPGLRTGNLLGTDQLGRDILSRIMHGARVSILVGL' A
#
# COMPACT_ATOMS: atom_id res chain seq x y z
N MET A 1 29.01 -0.18 21.08
CA MET A 1 27.96 0.85 21.04
C MET A 1 26.76 0.30 20.28
N SER A 2 25.61 0.13 20.93
CA SER A 2 24.43 -0.43 20.27
C SER A 2 23.76 0.66 19.44
N HIS A 3 23.92 0.64 18.11
CA HIS A 3 23.31 1.62 17.20
C HIS A 3 21.80 1.38 17.07
N ARG A 4 21.06 1.72 18.13
CA ARG A 4 19.60 1.55 18.22
C ARG A 4 18.87 2.20 17.03
N GLY A 5 19.32 3.39 16.62
CA GLY A 5 18.78 4.09 15.44
C GLY A 5 19.01 3.34 14.13
N GLY A 6 20.21 2.80 13.91
CA GLY A 6 20.51 2.01 12.70
C GLY A 6 19.64 0.76 12.58
N ARG A 7 19.40 0.06 13.70
CA ARG A 7 18.48 -1.09 13.72
C ARG A 7 17.03 -0.70 13.42
N LEU A 8 16.57 0.43 13.96
CA LEU A 8 15.22 0.91 13.68
C LEU A 8 15.05 1.25 12.20
N GLY A 9 16.01 1.97 11.61
CA GLY A 9 16.00 2.28 10.18
C GLY A 9 15.98 1.02 9.32
N LEU A 10 16.82 0.04 9.65
CA LEU A 10 16.84 -1.25 8.95
C LEU A 10 15.49 -1.97 9.00
N ILE A 11 14.84 -2.00 10.17
CA ILE A 11 13.51 -2.63 10.33
C ILE A 11 12.47 -1.93 9.46
N ILE A 12 12.46 -0.59 9.41
CA ILE A 12 11.51 0.18 8.60
C ILE A 12 11.71 -0.12 7.12
N VAL A 13 12.95 -0.12 6.63
CA VAL A 13 13.26 -0.43 5.23
C VAL A 13 12.87 -1.86 4.89
N LEU A 14 13.19 -2.83 5.76
CA LEU A 14 12.77 -4.22 5.55
C LEU A 14 11.25 -4.35 5.49
N ALA A 15 10.52 -3.71 6.42
CA ALA A 15 9.06 -3.74 6.41
C ALA A 15 8.49 -3.16 5.11
N TYR A 16 9.05 -2.05 4.63
CA TYR A 16 8.67 -1.43 3.36
C TYR A 16 8.91 -2.36 2.17
N VAL A 17 10.09 -3.00 2.09
CA VAL A 17 10.43 -3.97 1.04
C VAL A 17 9.49 -5.17 1.08
N VAL A 18 9.20 -5.70 2.26
CA VAL A 18 8.27 -6.83 2.43
C VAL A 18 6.88 -6.46 1.91
N VAL A 19 6.34 -5.29 2.27
CA VAL A 19 5.02 -4.82 1.79
C VAL A 19 5.01 -4.68 0.27
N ALA A 20 6.07 -4.12 -0.31
CA ALA A 20 6.18 -3.92 -1.75
C ALA A 20 6.27 -5.24 -2.54
N VAL A 21 7.06 -6.20 -2.07
CA VAL A 21 7.19 -7.52 -2.71
C VAL A 21 5.90 -8.32 -2.56
N ALA A 22 5.28 -8.28 -1.38
CA ALA A 22 4.04 -9.01 -1.10
C ALA A 22 2.77 -8.32 -1.63
N ALA A 23 2.89 -7.13 -2.24
CA ALA A 23 1.75 -6.36 -2.76
C ALA A 23 0.80 -7.14 -3.68
N PRO A 24 1.25 -8.01 -4.62
CA PRO A 24 0.35 -8.76 -5.49
C PRO A 24 -0.56 -9.77 -4.77
N VAL A 25 -0.18 -10.20 -3.56
CA VAL A 25 -0.92 -11.20 -2.78
C VAL A 25 -1.66 -10.56 -1.62
N LEU A 26 -1.08 -9.52 -0.99
CA LEU A 26 -1.66 -8.86 0.17
C LEU A 26 -2.62 -7.72 -0.17
N ALA A 27 -2.53 -7.12 -1.36
CA ALA A 27 -3.44 -6.05 -1.74
C ALA A 27 -4.87 -6.60 -1.87
N PRO A 28 -5.88 -6.00 -1.21
CA PRO A 28 -7.25 -6.51 -1.27
C PRO A 28 -7.89 -6.43 -2.66
N TYR A 29 -7.46 -5.47 -3.49
CA TYR A 29 -8.02 -5.23 -4.82
C TYR A 29 -6.92 -4.96 -5.85
N SER A 30 -7.27 -5.06 -7.13
CA SER A 30 -6.37 -4.62 -8.21
C SER A 30 -6.15 -3.10 -8.13
N PRO A 31 -4.90 -2.61 -8.19
CA PRO A 31 -4.58 -1.19 -8.05
C PRO A 31 -5.13 -0.32 -9.19
N GLY A 32 -5.46 -0.94 -10.33
CA GLY A 32 -6.02 -0.28 -11.51
C GLY A 32 -7.52 -0.46 -11.69
N ALA A 33 -8.21 -1.21 -10.80
CA ALA A 33 -9.63 -1.46 -10.93
C ALA A 33 -10.44 -0.19 -10.63
N VAL A 34 -11.14 0.32 -11.64
CA VAL A 34 -12.01 1.49 -11.55
C VAL A 34 -13.44 1.06 -11.21
N ASP A 35 -14.04 1.71 -10.21
CA ASP A 35 -15.43 1.49 -9.79
C ASP A 35 -16.09 2.83 -9.45
N LEU A 36 -16.72 3.46 -10.44
CA LEU A 36 -17.33 4.78 -10.27
C LEU A 36 -18.52 4.78 -9.29
N VAL A 37 -19.16 3.63 -9.05
CA VAL A 37 -20.24 3.51 -8.08
C VAL A 37 -19.68 3.64 -6.67
N ARG A 38 -18.47 3.11 -6.45
CA ARG A 38 -17.77 3.13 -5.16
C ARG A 38 -16.70 4.21 -5.09
N ARG A 39 -16.88 5.35 -5.77
CA ARG A 39 -16.00 6.51 -5.65
C ARG A 39 -16.13 7.20 -4.29
N LEU A 40 -15.02 7.72 -3.76
CA LEU A 40 -14.97 8.49 -2.51
C LEU A 40 -15.60 7.75 -1.31
N VAL A 41 -15.47 6.42 -1.27
CA VAL A 41 -15.90 5.62 -0.13
C VAL A 41 -14.96 5.90 1.05
N PRO A 42 -15.51 6.16 2.25
CA PRO A 42 -14.67 6.45 3.42
C PRO A 42 -13.87 5.21 3.86
N PRO A 43 -12.75 5.42 4.56
CA PRO A 43 -11.98 4.34 5.17
C PRO A 43 -12.84 3.51 6.13
N GLY A 44 -12.73 2.18 6.05
CA GLY A 44 -13.36 1.31 7.04
C GLY A 44 -13.39 -0.17 6.68
N LEU A 45 -13.42 -1.02 7.71
CA LEU A 45 -13.61 -2.46 7.54
C LEU A 45 -15.01 -2.79 6.99
N ARG A 46 -16.04 -2.04 7.43
CA ARG A 46 -17.43 -2.25 6.96
C ARG A 46 -17.63 -1.89 5.50
N THR A 47 -16.84 -0.95 4.98
CA THR A 47 -16.89 -0.60 3.55
C THR A 47 -16.08 -1.58 2.71
N GLY A 48 -15.23 -2.42 3.33
CA GLY A 48 -14.31 -3.32 2.64
C GLY A 48 -13.09 -2.60 2.06
N ASN A 49 -12.94 -1.28 2.29
CA ASN A 49 -11.81 -0.47 1.83
C ASN A 49 -11.13 0.15 3.04
N LEU A 50 -10.04 -0.47 3.50
CA LEU A 50 -9.39 -0.10 4.77
C LEU A 50 -8.98 1.37 4.82
N LEU A 51 -8.49 1.91 3.69
CA LEU A 51 -8.10 3.31 3.52
C LEU A 51 -9.06 4.10 2.62
N GLY A 52 -10.20 3.51 2.23
CA GLY A 52 -11.17 4.13 1.33
C GLY A 52 -10.79 4.06 -0.15
N THR A 53 -11.54 4.80 -0.98
CA THR A 53 -11.35 4.86 -2.44
C THR A 53 -11.13 6.29 -2.93
N ASP A 54 -10.47 6.43 -4.09
CA ASP A 54 -10.27 7.72 -4.74
C ASP A 54 -11.47 8.16 -5.62
N GLN A 55 -11.29 9.25 -6.39
CA GLN A 55 -12.32 9.80 -7.29
C GLN A 55 -12.75 8.84 -8.41
N LEU A 56 -11.92 7.84 -8.72
CA LEU A 56 -12.22 6.79 -9.71
C LEU A 56 -12.69 5.50 -9.03
N GLY A 57 -12.86 5.50 -7.71
CA GLY A 57 -13.24 4.32 -6.93
C GLY A 57 -12.16 3.28 -6.77
N ARG A 58 -10.89 3.63 -7.04
CA ARG A 58 -9.78 2.71 -6.83
C ARG A 58 -9.44 2.63 -5.35
N ASP A 59 -9.19 1.43 -4.85
CA ASP A 59 -8.80 1.19 -3.47
C ASP A 59 -7.43 1.80 -3.14
N ILE A 60 -7.40 2.71 -2.15
CA ILE A 60 -6.21 3.49 -1.81
C ILE A 60 -5.11 2.59 -1.22
N LEU A 61 -5.45 1.61 -0.39
CA LEU A 61 -4.46 0.70 0.21
C LEU A 61 -3.73 -0.10 -0.86
N SER A 62 -4.48 -0.70 -1.77
CA SER A 62 -3.95 -1.49 -2.88
C SER A 62 -3.03 -0.65 -3.78
N ARG A 63 -3.40 0.62 -4.02
CA ARG A 63 -2.58 1.57 -4.76
C ARG A 63 -1.29 1.96 -4.03
N ILE A 64 -1.31 2.13 -2.72
CA ILE A 64 -0.11 2.43 -1.92
C ILE A 64 0.86 1.24 -1.95
N MET A 65 0.36 0.01 -1.75
CA MET A 65 1.20 -1.20 -1.73
C MET A 65 1.88 -1.44 -3.09
N HIS A 66 1.12 -1.30 -4.18
CA HIS A 66 1.68 -1.41 -5.53
C HIS A 66 2.57 -0.21 -5.88
N GLY A 67 2.24 0.99 -5.40
CA GLY A 67 3.09 2.17 -5.52
C GLY A 67 4.45 1.96 -4.86
N ALA A 68 4.49 1.35 -3.68
CA ALA A 68 5.74 0.99 -3.01
C ALA A 68 6.60 0.03 -3.85
N ARG A 69 5.97 -0.96 -4.50
CA ARG A 69 6.66 -1.85 -5.46
C ARG A 69 7.27 -1.08 -6.62
N VAL A 70 6.52 -0.16 -7.22
CA VAL A 70 7.02 0.68 -8.33
C VAL A 70 8.18 1.57 -7.85
N SER A 71 8.07 2.19 -6.68
CA SER A 71 9.14 3.04 -6.13
C SER A 71 10.45 2.27 -5.93
N ILE A 72 10.40 1.01 -5.45
CA ILE A 72 11.61 0.18 -5.32
C ILE A 72 12.19 -0.15 -6.70
N LEU A 73 11.35 -0.50 -7.67
CA LEU A 73 11.81 -0.86 -9.02
C LEU A 73 12.43 0.32 -9.77
N VAL A 74 11.97 1.55 -9.50
CA VAL A 74 12.50 2.78 -10.14
C VAL A 74 13.70 3.32 -9.38
N GLY A 75 13.74 3.17 -8.05
CA GLY A 75 14.83 3.68 -7.21
C GLY A 75 16.09 2.81 -7.19
N LEU A 76 16.02 1.59 -7.74
CA LEU A 76 17.15 0.68 -7.91
C LEU A 76 17.79 0.85 -9.30
#